data_AF-A0A538G2U2-F1
#
_entry.id   AF-A0A538G2U2-F1
#
_cell.length_a   1.000
_cell.length_b   1.000
_cell.length_c   1.000
_cell.angle_alpha   90.00
_cell.angle_beta   90.00
_cell.angle_gamma   90.00
#
_symmetry.space_group_name_H-M   'P 1'
#
loop_
_entity.id
_entity.type
_entity.pdbx_description
1 polymer ?
#
loop_
_entity_poly.entity_id
_entity_poly.type
_entity_poly.pdbx_seq_one_letter_code
_entity_poly.pdbx_strand_id
1 'polypeptide(L)'
;MRIDVAFTPAEAAAAPTGIVVDVIRATSTICQALASGYARVFCTSEVDEARTLRAELGDGVLGGERKNVRIDGFDLGNSPREYLEPLGET
;
A
#
# COMPACT_ATOMS: atom_id res chain seq x y z
N MET A 1 25.23 16.01 -0.58
CA MET A 1 24.20 14.96 -0.41
C MET A 1 24.49 13.87 -1.43
N ARG A 2 24.65 12.61 -1.00
CA ARG A 2 24.83 11.47 -1.90
C ARG A 2 23.45 10.86 -2.18
N ILE A 3 23.17 10.58 -3.45
CA ILE A 3 21.94 9.93 -3.89
C ILE A 3 22.37 8.66 -4.63
N ASP A 4 21.71 7.56 -4.35
CA ASP A 4 21.91 6.27 -4.99
C ASP A 4 20.55 5.69 -5.38
N VAL A 5 20.53 4.81 -6.38
CA VAL A 5 19.30 4.21 -6.91
C VAL A 5 19.49 2.71 -7.03
N ALA A 6 18.68 1.97 -6.29
CA ALA A 6 18.52 0.53 -6.45
C ALA A 6 17.26 0.27 -7.29
N PHE A 7 17.39 -0.47 -8.40
CA PHE A 7 16.25 -0.75 -9.27
C PHE A 7 15.38 -1.89 -8.72
N THR A 8 15.95 -2.72 -7.87
CA THR A 8 15.25 -3.78 -7.14
C THR A 8 15.58 -3.72 -5.65
N PRO A 9 14.70 -4.23 -4.76
CA PRO A 9 15.00 -4.30 -3.34
C PRO A 9 16.30 -5.06 -3.00
N ALA A 10 16.70 -6.01 -3.85
CA ALA A 10 17.92 -6.79 -3.66
C ALA A 10 19.21 -5.97 -3.85
N GLU A 11 19.14 -4.84 -4.56
CA GLU A 11 20.26 -3.93 -4.78
C GLU A 11 20.34 -2.83 -3.70
N ALA A 12 19.37 -2.76 -2.79
CA ALA A 12 19.27 -1.70 -1.81
C ALA A 12 20.48 -1.70 -0.87
N ALA A 13 21.19 -0.57 -0.82
CA ALA A 13 22.25 -0.33 0.15
C ALA A 13 21.69 0.34 1.42
N ALA A 14 22.40 0.17 2.54
CA ALA A 14 22.07 0.88 3.77
C ALA A 14 22.17 2.39 3.56
N ALA A 15 21.09 3.10 3.87
CA ALA A 15 21.02 4.55 3.79
C ALA A 15 20.25 5.10 5.00
N PRO A 16 20.56 6.34 5.45
CA PRO A 16 19.80 6.97 6.52
C PRO A 16 18.36 7.33 6.10
N THR A 17 18.07 7.35 4.79
CA THR A 17 16.75 7.64 4.25
C THR A 17 16.52 6.79 3.01
N GLY A 18 15.41 6.06 2.98
CA GLY A 18 14.95 5.28 1.82
C GLY A 18 13.71 5.92 1.20
N ILE A 19 13.66 5.96 -0.13
CA ILE A 19 12.49 6.39 -0.90
C ILE A 19 12.07 5.19 -1.75
N VAL A 20 10.91 4.61 -1.44
CA VAL A 20 10.34 3.50 -2.21
C VAL A 20 9.56 4.05 -3.38
N VAL A 21 9.78 3.49 -4.57
CA VAL A 21 9.11 3.90 -5.80
C VAL A 21 8.52 2.66 -6.47
N ASP A 22 7.19 2.56 -6.44
CA ASP A 22 6.39 1.65 -7.27
C ASP A 22 5.24 2.47 -7.85
N VAL A 23 5.54 3.18 -8.93
CA VAL A 23 4.62 4.16 -9.54
C VAL A 23 3.36 3.46 -10.07
N ILE A 24 3.47 2.21 -10.53
CA ILE A 24 2.36 1.45 -11.14
C ILE A 24 2.25 0.11 -10.39
N ARG A 25 1.57 0.07 -9.25
CA ARG A 25 0.68 1.13 -8.70
C ARG A 25 0.80 1.37 -7.21
N ALA A 26 1.58 0.59 -6.45
CA ALA A 26 1.47 0.59 -4.99
C ALA A 26 1.73 1.95 -4.35
N THR A 27 2.84 2.62 -4.67
CA THR A 27 3.16 3.92 -4.05
C THR A 27 2.22 5.03 -4.51
N SER A 28 1.74 4.98 -5.76
CA SER A 28 0.70 5.90 -6.24
C SER A 28 -0.62 5.72 -5.48
N THR A 29 -1.01 4.48 -5.21
CA THR A 29 -2.21 4.16 -4.42
C THR A 29 -2.07 4.62 -2.98
N ILE A 30 -0.92 4.36 -2.34
CA ILE A 30 -0.63 4.81 -0.97
C ILE A 30 -0.70 6.33 -0.88
N CYS A 31 -0.03 7.05 -1.79
CA CYS A 31 -0.06 8.51 -1.81
C CYS A 31 -1.49 9.05 -1.99
N GLN A 32 -2.28 8.45 -2.89
CA GLN A 32 -3.66 8.84 -3.13
C GLN A 32 -4.56 8.60 -1.91
N ALA A 33 -4.45 7.44 -1.25
CA ALA A 33 -5.22 7.13 -0.06
C ALA A 33 -4.93 8.14 1.06
N LEU A 34 -3.66 8.38 1.37
CA LEU A 34 -3.26 9.36 2.39
C LEU A 34 -3.73 10.78 2.03
N ALA A 35 -3.60 11.18 0.77
CA ALA A 35 -4.07 12.49 0.30
C ALA A 35 -5.59 12.66 0.40
N SER A 36 -6.35 11.56 0.36
CA SER A 36 -7.82 11.55 0.44
C SER A 36 -8.33 11.42 1.88
N GLY A 37 -7.45 11.34 2.87
CA GLY A 37 -7.81 11.38 4.29
C GLY A 37 -7.76 10.05 5.02
N TYR A 38 -7.27 8.96 4.40
CA TYR A 38 -6.92 7.75 5.14
C TYR A 38 -5.82 8.07 6.14
N ALA A 39 -6.02 7.72 7.42
CA ALA A 39 -5.10 8.11 8.48
C ALA A 39 -3.75 7.40 8.39
N ARG A 40 -3.73 6.14 7.92
CA ARG A 40 -2.56 5.27 7.85
C ARG A 40 -2.74 4.29 6.70
N VAL A 41 -1.63 3.73 6.22
CA VAL A 41 -1.65 2.59 5.30
C VAL A 41 -0.72 1.51 5.83
N PHE A 42 -1.25 0.33 6.08
CA PHE A 42 -0.48 -0.83 6.52
C PHE A 42 -0.15 -1.72 5.33
N CYS A 43 1.15 -1.91 5.06
CA CYS A 43 1.60 -2.79 3.99
C CYS A 43 1.88 -4.18 4.56
N THR A 44 1.24 -5.22 3.99
CA THR A 44 1.49 -6.62 4.34
C THR A 44 2.08 -7.37 3.13
N SER A 45 2.83 -8.43 3.39
CA SER A 45 3.38 -9.29 2.33
C SER A 45 2.30 -10.19 1.74
N GLU A 46 1.47 -10.78 2.61
CA GLU A 46 0.47 -11.77 2.22
C GLU A 46 -0.98 -11.37 2.49
N VAL A 47 -1.88 -12.02 1.75
CA VAL A 47 -3.34 -11.79 1.82
C VAL A 47 -3.88 -12.16 3.19
N ASP A 48 -3.44 -13.29 3.74
CA ASP A 48 -3.91 -13.75 5.05
C ASP A 48 -3.41 -12.85 6.17
N GLU A 49 -2.21 -12.27 6.04
CA GLU A 49 -1.70 -11.25 6.98
C GLU A 49 -2.57 -10.00 6.97
N ALA A 50 -3.00 -9.52 5.80
CA ALA A 50 -3.90 -8.37 5.68
C ALA A 50 -5.25 -8.64 6.36
N ARG A 51 -5.80 -9.85 6.17
CA ARG A 51 -7.07 -10.27 6.79
C ARG A 51 -6.95 -10.37 8.31
N THR A 52 -5.88 -10.98 8.81
CA THR A 52 -5.60 -11.04 10.24
C THR A 52 -5.44 -9.65 10.84
N LEU A 53 -4.67 -8.77 10.18
CA LEU A 53 -4.47 -7.41 10.65
C LEU A 53 -5.79 -6.62 10.71
N ARG A 54 -6.66 -6.76 9.71
CA ARG A 54 -8.01 -6.16 9.77
C ARG A 54 -8.81 -6.71 10.96
N ALA A 55 -8.79 -8.02 11.18
CA ALA A 55 -9.51 -8.61 12.32
C ALA A 55 -9.00 -8.09 13.68
N GLU A 56 -7.70 -7.79 13.79
CA GLU A 56 -7.08 -7.20 14.99
C GLU A 56 -7.38 -5.71 15.16
N LEU A 57 -7.41 -4.94 14.06
CA LEU A 57 -7.61 -3.49 14.08
C LEU A 57 -9.09 -3.06 14.04
N GLY A 58 -10.00 -3.93 13.58
CA GLY A 58 -11.43 -3.63 13.44
C GLY A 58 -11.81 -3.20 12.01
N ASP A 59 -12.48 -2.05 11.87
CA ASP A 59 -13.11 -1.57 10.63
C ASP A 59 -12.12 -1.02 9.57
N GLY A 60 -10.97 -1.67 9.40
CA GLY A 60 -10.01 -1.33 8.37
C GLY A 60 -10.48 -1.72 6.96
N VAL A 61 -10.10 -0.92 5.97
CA VAL A 61 -10.38 -1.16 4.55
C VAL A 61 -9.31 -2.05 3.95
N LEU A 62 -9.70 -3.20 3.36
CA LEU A 62 -8.77 -4.08 2.65
C LEU A 62 -8.59 -3.58 1.22
N GLY A 63 -7.36 -3.21 0.91
CA GLY A 63 -6.92 -2.76 -0.41
C GLY A 63 -5.76 -3.60 -0.93
N GLY A 64 -5.78 -3.96 -2.22
CA GLY A 64 -4.65 -4.68 -2.80
C GLY A 64 -4.95 -5.44 -4.09
N GLU A 65 -3.93 -6.12 -4.59
CA GLU A 65 -4.03 -6.91 -5.82
C GLU A 65 -3.17 -8.18 -5.79
N ARG A 66 -3.54 -9.11 -6.68
CA ARG A 66 -2.65 -10.16 -7.18
C ARG A 66 -2.81 -10.21 -8.70
N LYS A 67 -1.68 -10.21 -9.43
CA LYS A 67 -1.67 -10.22 -10.91
C LYS A 67 -2.51 -9.11 -11.53
N ASN A 68 -2.47 -7.91 -10.94
CA ASN A 68 -3.24 -6.71 -11.29
C ASN A 68 -4.76 -6.78 -11.05
N VAL A 69 -5.25 -7.84 -10.40
CA VAL A 69 -6.67 -8.05 -10.11
C VAL A 69 -6.90 -7.85 -8.61
N ARG A 70 -8.00 -7.15 -8.27
CA ARG A 70 -8.43 -7.03 -6.87
C ARG A 70 -8.59 -8.42 -6.24
N ILE A 71 -8.10 -8.58 -5.02
CA ILE A 71 -8.20 -9.84 -4.28
C ILE A 71 -9.66 -10.11 -3.92
N ASP A 72 -10.09 -11.36 -4.01
CA ASP A 72 -11.46 -11.74 -3.64
C ASP A 72 -11.73 -11.49 -2.14
N GLY A 73 -12.86 -10.84 -1.86
CA GLY A 73 -13.23 -10.37 -0.52
C GLY A 73 -12.50 -9.11 -0.03
N PHE A 74 -11.65 -8.47 -0.84
CA PHE A 74 -11.12 -7.14 -0.52
C PHE A 74 -12.10 -6.05 -0.96
N ASP A 75 -12.13 -4.95 -0.22
CA ASP A 75 -13.01 -3.81 -0.49
C ASP A 75 -12.58 -3.08 -1.77
N LEU A 76 -11.27 -2.82 -1.89
CA LEU A 76 -10.66 -2.04 -2.98
C LEU A 76 -9.52 -2.80 -3.69
N GLY A 77 -9.30 -2.46 -4.95
CA GLY A 77 -8.13 -2.89 -5.71
C GLY A 77 -6.87 -2.07 -5.39
N ASN A 78 -5.86 -2.17 -6.27
CA ASN A 78 -4.66 -1.33 -6.23
C ASN A 78 -4.71 -0.20 -7.28
N SER A 79 -5.91 0.29 -7.61
CA SER A 79 -6.08 1.48 -8.46
C SER A 79 -6.15 2.72 -7.57
N PRO A 80 -5.30 3.75 -7.76
CA PRO A 80 -5.39 4.97 -6.98
C PRO A 80 -6.79 5.61 -7.01
N ARG A 81 -7.48 5.53 -8.15
CA ARG A 81 -8.83 6.09 -8.34
C ARG A 81 -9.90 5.47 -7.44
N GLU A 82 -9.64 4.31 -6.85
CA GLU A 82 -10.55 3.67 -5.90
C GLU A 82 -10.49 4.29 -4.49
N TYR A 83 -9.47 5.11 -4.21
CA TYR A 83 -9.21 5.71 -2.89
C TYR A 83 -9.47 7.22 -2.89
N LEU A 84 -10.35 7.73 -3.76
CA LEU A 84 -10.66 9.16 -3.81
C LEU A 84 -11.40 9.67 -2.58
N GLU A 85 -12.10 8.79 -1.86
CA GLU A 85 -12.83 9.09 -0.64
C GLU A 85 -12.67 7.91 0.33
N PRO A 86 -12.48 8.15 1.64
CA PRO A 86 -12.35 7.07 2.62
C PRO A 86 -13.63 6.25 2.77
N LEU A 87 -13.50 4.93 2.73
CA LEU A 87 -14.60 3.99 3.01
C LEU A 87 -14.66 3.51 4.47
N GLY A 88 -13.68 3.90 5.30
CA GLY A 88 -13.53 3.51 6.70
C GLY A 88 -12.45 4.32 7.42
N GLU A 89 -12.31 4.14 8.73
CA GLU A 89 -11.38 4.93 9.57
C GLU A 89 -9.94 4.39 9.60
N THR A 90 -9.64 3.32 8.86
CA THR A 90 -8.27 2.77 8.76
C THR A 90 -7.99 2.17 7.39
#